data_AF-A0AAV2H0G4-F1
#
_entry.id   AF-A0AAV2H0G4-F1
#
_cell.length_a   1.000
_cell.length_b   1.000
_cell.length_c   1.000
_cell.angle_alpha   90.00
_cell.angle_beta   90.00
_cell.angle_gamma   90.00
#
_symmetry.space_group_name_H-M   'P 1'
#
loop_
_entity.id
_entity.type
_entity.pdbx_description
1 polymer ?
#
loop_
_entity_poly.entity_id
_entity_poly.type
_entity_poly.pdbx_seq_one_letter_code
_entity_poly.pdbx_strand_id
1 'polypeptide(L)'
;SISSPRPTGSFSPPPYTLPHGMAPKKKYTTSAQTKRLNWNKLNPKQLEKDSIWVNLHEEQFESAEIFRNLEEMFSIKAPAKKEFSEVAVKPAKKG
;
A
#
# COMPACT_ATOMS: atom_id res chain seq x y z
N SER A 1 -5.27 -27.19 43.82
CA SER A 1 -4.56 -27.48 42.56
C SER A 1 -5.46 -28.38 41.74
N ILE A 2 -5.91 -28.03 40.54
CA ILE A 2 -5.11 -27.87 39.32
C ILE A 2 -5.83 -26.86 38.41
N SER A 3 -5.12 -25.80 38.02
CA SER A 3 -5.55 -24.89 36.95
C SER A 3 -5.09 -25.51 35.63
N SER A 4 -6.02 -25.98 34.80
CA SER A 4 -5.71 -26.52 33.48
C SER A 4 -5.24 -25.39 32.57
N PRO A 5 -4.10 -25.52 31.85
CA PRO A 5 -3.63 -24.46 30.98
C PRO A 5 -4.49 -24.42 29.71
N ARG A 6 -5.02 -23.23 29.41
CA ARG A 6 -5.68 -22.95 28.14
C ARG A 6 -4.63 -23.05 27.03
N PRO A 7 -4.85 -23.81 25.94
CA PRO A 7 -3.96 -23.78 24.80
C PRO A 7 -4.03 -22.38 24.18
N THR A 8 -2.96 -21.61 24.34
CA THR A 8 -2.72 -20.39 23.56
C THR A 8 -2.38 -20.82 22.13
N GLY A 9 -3.41 -21.19 21.38
CA GLY A 9 -3.32 -21.35 19.94
C GLY A 9 -3.00 -20.00 19.32
N SER A 10 -1.73 -19.76 19.03
CA SER A 10 -1.30 -18.70 18.13
C SER A 10 -1.87 -19.02 16.74
N PHE A 11 -3.04 -18.45 16.44
CA PHE A 11 -3.57 -18.41 15.08
C PHE A 11 -2.66 -17.51 14.24
N SER A 12 -1.56 -18.08 13.73
CA SER A 12 -0.87 -17.45 12.60
C SER A 12 -1.77 -17.64 11.39
N PRO A 13 -2.23 -16.57 10.71
CA PRO A 13 -3.03 -16.73 9.51
C PRO A 13 -2.25 -17.59 8.51
N PRO A 14 -2.94 -18.48 7.76
CA PRO A 14 -2.27 -19.30 6.76
C PRO A 14 -1.49 -18.39 5.80
N PRO A 15 -0.30 -18.79 5.35
CA PRO A 15 0.44 -18.03 4.36
C PRO A 15 -0.50 -17.77 3.19
N TYR A 16 -0.62 -16.51 2.77
CA TYR A 16 -1.40 -16.12 1.61
C TYR A 16 -0.73 -16.72 0.37
N THR A 17 -0.94 -18.01 0.12
CA THR A 17 -0.46 -18.70 -1.07
C THR A 17 -1.26 -18.16 -2.24
N LEU A 18 -0.60 -17.41 -3.12
CA LEU A 18 -1.22 -16.95 -4.34
C LEU A 18 -1.50 -18.15 -5.26
N PRO A 19 -2.62 -18.15 -5.99
CA PRO A 19 -2.91 -19.18 -6.98
C PRO A 19 -1.80 -19.29 -8.02
N HIS A 20 -1.64 -20.49 -8.59
CA HIS A 20 -0.73 -20.76 -9.71
C HIS A 20 0.76 -20.48 -9.46
N GLY A 21 1.19 -20.34 -8.20
CA GLY A 21 2.59 -20.11 -7.85
C GLY A 21 3.07 -18.67 -8.10
N MET A 22 2.15 -17.70 -8.20
CA MET A 22 2.50 -16.29 -8.36
C MET A 22 3.29 -15.76 -7.15
N ALA A 23 4.22 -14.85 -7.41
CA ALA A 23 4.95 -14.15 -6.37
C ALA A 23 4.08 -13.09 -5.67
N PRO A 24 4.27 -12.84 -4.37
CA PRO A 24 3.67 -11.69 -3.69
C PRO A 24 4.01 -10.39 -4.41
N LYS A 25 3.00 -9.51 -4.55
CA LYS A 25 3.20 -8.22 -5.22
C LYS A 25 4.22 -7.37 -4.48
N LYS A 26 5.22 -6.85 -5.21
CA LYS A 26 6.23 -5.94 -4.69
C LYS A 26 5.58 -4.64 -4.22
N LYS A 27 6.02 -4.13 -3.07
CA LYS A 27 5.59 -2.83 -2.55
C LYS A 27 6.58 -1.78 -3.02
N TYR A 28 6.12 -0.89 -3.90
CA TYR A 28 6.90 0.27 -4.34
C TYR A 28 6.65 1.46 -3.43
N THR A 29 7.71 2.20 -3.12
CA THR A 29 7.66 3.48 -2.41
C THR A 29 7.96 4.60 -3.41
N THR A 30 7.06 5.57 -3.55
CA THR A 30 7.27 6.75 -4.43
C THR A 30 7.73 7.94 -3.60
N SER A 31 8.62 8.77 -4.16
CA SER A 31 9.08 10.00 -3.52
C SER A 31 8.03 11.11 -3.62
N ALA A 32 7.27 11.13 -4.71
CA ALA A 32 6.22 12.11 -4.96
C ALA A 32 4.83 11.49 -4.76
N GLN A 33 3.88 12.34 -4.37
CA GLN A 33 2.46 11.96 -4.36
C GLN A 33 1.92 12.06 -5.78
N THR A 34 1.24 11.01 -6.24
CA THR A 34 0.55 10.98 -7.54
C THR A 34 -0.96 10.82 -7.34
N LYS A 35 -1.75 11.14 -8.37
CA LYS A 35 -3.20 10.91 -8.32
C LYS A 35 -3.48 9.41 -8.25
N ARG A 36 -4.36 9.01 -7.34
CA ARG A 36 -4.77 7.61 -7.19
C ARG A 36 -5.53 7.13 -8.42
N LEU A 37 -5.11 5.99 -8.97
CA LEU A 37 -5.81 5.29 -10.05
C LEU A 37 -7.06 4.57 -9.50
N ASN A 38 -8.20 4.76 -10.16
CA ASN A 38 -9.48 4.13 -9.83
C ASN A 38 -9.66 2.84 -10.63
N TRP A 39 -8.82 1.84 -10.38
CA TRP A 39 -8.92 0.55 -11.05
C TRP A 39 -9.62 -0.49 -10.19
N ASN A 40 -10.38 -1.38 -10.84
CA ASN A 40 -10.93 -2.55 -10.18
C ASN A 40 -9.80 -3.52 -9.84
N LYS A 41 -9.69 -3.89 -8.56
CA LYS A 41 -8.70 -4.87 -8.13
C LYS A 41 -9.08 -6.25 -8.66
N LEU A 42 -8.14 -6.92 -9.31
CA LEU A 42 -8.30 -8.31 -9.71
C LEU A 42 -8.25 -9.22 -8.48
N ASN A 43 -9.09 -10.24 -8.46
CA ASN A 43 -9.08 -11.26 -7.44
C ASN A 43 -8.13 -12.40 -7.87
N PRO A 44 -7.04 -12.67 -7.12
CA PRO A 44 -6.08 -13.70 -7.51
C PRO A 44 -6.73 -15.06 -7.72
N LYS A 45 -7.78 -15.38 -6.95
CA LYS A 45 -8.51 -16.65 -7.01
C LYS A 45 -9.32 -16.86 -8.29
N GLN A 46 -9.59 -15.79 -9.05
CA GLN A 46 -10.35 -15.82 -10.30
C GLN A 46 -9.44 -15.76 -11.53
N LEU A 47 -8.13 -15.72 -11.36
CA LEU A 47 -7.19 -15.76 -12.47
C LEU A 47 -7.05 -17.20 -12.99
N GLU A 48 -7.15 -17.36 -14.30
CA GLU A 48 -6.82 -18.60 -15.01
C GLU A 48 -5.30 -18.77 -15.13
N LYS A 49 -4.82 -20.01 -15.23
CA LYS A 49 -3.39 -20.34 -15.24
C LYS A 49 -2.65 -19.79 -16.47
N ASP A 50 -3.35 -19.61 -17.58
CA ASP A 50 -2.86 -19.05 -18.83
C ASP A 50 -3.02 -17.52 -18.91
N SER A 51 -3.59 -16.89 -17.88
CA SER A 51 -3.76 -15.44 -17.84
C SER A 51 -2.43 -14.70 -17.87
N ILE A 52 -2.39 -13.59 -18.61
CA ILE A 52 -1.22 -12.70 -18.65
C ILE A 52 -0.76 -12.30 -17.25
N TRP A 53 -1.69 -12.15 -16.30
CA TRP A 53 -1.38 -11.72 -14.93
C TRP A 53 -0.66 -12.78 -14.11
N VAL A 54 -0.76 -14.06 -14.49
CA VAL A 54 -0.07 -15.18 -13.83
C VAL A 54 1.35 -15.32 -14.38
N ASN A 55 1.55 -15.12 -15.68
CA ASN A 55 2.82 -15.37 -16.37
C ASN A 55 3.72 -14.12 -16.47
N LEU A 56 3.20 -12.93 -16.19
CA LEU A 56 3.96 -11.70 -16.31
C LEU A 56 4.95 -11.53 -15.14
N HIS A 57 6.23 -11.39 -15.47
CA HIS A 57 7.29 -11.07 -14.51
C HIS A 57 7.51 -9.55 -14.45
N GLU A 58 6.80 -8.88 -13.52
CA GLU A 58 6.84 -7.41 -13.33
C GLU A 58 8.28 -6.87 -13.20
N GLU A 59 9.20 -7.63 -12.59
CA GLU A 59 10.60 -7.24 -12.39
C GLU A 59 11.37 -6.99 -13.70
N GLN A 60 10.96 -7.60 -14.81
CA GLN A 60 11.63 -7.39 -16.11
C GLN A 60 11.24 -6.04 -16.74
N PHE A 61 10.17 -5.42 -16.26
CA PHE A 61 9.61 -4.18 -16.79
C PHE A 61 9.72 -3.01 -15.81
N GLU A 62 10.44 -3.18 -14.70
CA GLU A 62 10.75 -2.10 -13.77
C GLU A 62 12.12 -1.47 -14.07
N SER A 63 12.19 -0.14 -14.02
CA SER A 63 13.44 0.62 -14.08
C SER A 63 13.28 1.92 -13.30
N ALA A 64 14.36 2.36 -12.65
CA ALA A 64 14.40 3.64 -11.94
C ALA A 64 14.01 4.81 -12.86
N GLU A 65 14.35 4.73 -14.14
CA GLU A 65 14.01 5.76 -15.13
C GLU A 65 12.50 5.83 -15.41
N ILE A 66 11.82 4.67 -15.45
CA ILE A 66 10.36 4.60 -15.64
C ILE A 66 9.66 5.24 -14.43
N PHE A 67 10.07 4.88 -13.22
CA PHE A 67 9.49 5.47 -12.00
C PHE A 67 9.73 6.98 -11.94
N ARG A 68 10.94 7.44 -12.27
CA ARG A 68 11.25 8.88 -12.33
C ARG A 68 10.36 9.62 -13.32
N ASN A 69 10.20 9.09 -14.54
CA ASN A 69 9.33 9.70 -15.54
C ASN A 69 7.86 9.71 -15.09
N LEU A 70 7.37 8.63 -14.47
CA LEU A 70 6.02 8.58 -13.91
C LEU A 70 5.83 9.63 -12.81
N GLU A 71 6.80 9.77 -11.90
CA GLU A 71 6.78 10.81 -10.89
C GLU A 71 6.78 12.20 -11.54
N GLU A 72 7.66 12.48 -12.50
CA GLU A 72 7.72 13.79 -13.17
C GLU A 72 6.41 14.15 -13.88
N MET A 73 5.80 13.20 -14.60
CA MET A 73 4.58 13.45 -15.37
C MET A 73 3.30 13.48 -14.53
N PHE A 74 3.22 12.71 -13.44
CA PHE A 74 1.99 12.51 -12.65
C PHE A 74 2.06 13.04 -11.21
N SER A 75 3.16 13.69 -10.82
CA SER A 75 3.28 14.33 -9.51
C SER A 75 2.21 15.38 -9.31
N ILE A 76 1.51 15.29 -8.19
CA ILE A 76 0.65 16.35 -7.68
C ILE A 76 1.42 17.10 -6.60
N LYS A 77 1.49 18.42 -6.72
CA LYS A 77 1.94 19.26 -5.59
C LYS A 77 0.96 19.01 -4.45
N ALA A 78 1.47 18.58 -3.30
CA ALA A 78 0.64 18.49 -2.11
C ALA A 78 -0.05 19.84 -1.91
N PRO A 79 -1.38 19.90 -1.73
CA PRO A 79 -2.03 21.15 -1.39
C PRO A 79 -1.33 21.69 -0.14
N ALA A 80 -0.93 22.96 -0.16
CA ALA A 80 -0.36 23.61 1.01
C ALA A 80 -1.28 23.31 2.18
N LYS A 81 -0.76 22.57 3.17
CA LYS A 81 -1.50 22.32 4.40
C LYS A 81 -1.89 23.70 4.93
N LYS A 82 -3.19 24.01 4.94
CA LYS A 82 -3.69 24.90 5.98
C LYS A 82 -3.38 24.15 7.28
N GLU A 83 -2.35 24.61 7.97
CA GLU A 83 -2.03 24.15 9.30
C GLU A 83 -3.30 24.26 10.15
N PHE A 84 -3.84 23.13 10.58
CA PHE A 84 -4.60 23.11 11.82
C PHE A 84 -3.57 23.06 12.95
N SER A 85 -2.98 24.22 13.22
CA SER A 85 -2.23 24.46 14.45
C SER A 85 -3.25 24.69 15.57
N GLU A 86 -3.71 23.60 16.19
CA GLU A 86 -4.35 23.67 17.50
C GLU A 86 -3.26 23.85 18.56
N VAL A 87 -2.93 25.11 18.86
CA VAL A 87 -2.31 25.48 20.14
C VAL A 87 -3.08 26.67 20.68
N ALA A 88 -3.94 26.38 21.64
CA ALA A 88 -4.65 27.36 22.43
C ALA A 88 -3.65 28.20 23.24
N VAL A 89 -3.50 29.48 22.89
CA VAL A 89 -3.13 30.54 23.86
C VAL A 89 -3.94 31.78 23.50
N LYS A 90 -4.90 32.12 24.35
CA LYS A 90 -5.63 33.40 24.29
C LYS A 90 -4.83 34.46 25.06
N PRO A 91 -4.36 35.56 24.43
CA PRO A 91 -3.95 36.74 25.17
C PRO A 91 -5.10 37.75 25.32
N ALA A 92 -5.20 38.31 26.52
CA ALA A 92 -6.12 39.36 26.92
C ALA A 92 -5.98 40.63 26.06
N LYS A 93 -7.10 41.33 25.83
CA LYS A 93 -7.09 42.74 25.41
C LYS A 93 -7.72 43.62 26.47
N LYS A 94 -6.86 44.51 26.96
CA LYS A 94 -7.10 45.74 27.71
C LYS A 94 -7.60 46.80 26.71
N GLY A 95 -8.59 47.60 27.08
CA GLY A 95 -9.12 48.70 26.28
C GLY A 95 -10.55 49.03 26.68
#